data_AF-A0A1I6E3W2-F1
#
_entry.id   AF-A0A1I6E3W2-F1
#
_cell.length_a   1.000
_cell.length_b   1.000
_cell.length_c   1.000
_cell.angle_alpha   90.00
_cell.angle_beta   90.00
_cell.angle_gamma   90.00
#
_symmetry.space_group_name_H-M   'P 1'
#
loop_
_entity.id
_entity.type
_entity.pdbx_description
1 polymer ?
#
loop_
_entity_poly.entity_id
_entity_poly.type
_entity_poly.pdbx_seq_one_letter_code
_entity_poly.pdbx_strand_id
1 'polypeptide(L)'
;MESLFRVANELQIKIIYIPLGHINNGLFGLSLPESRTIILDVKLLQPEYDKLHRCIMAEEIGHMVAGATVNALGIHTNYSLNRKITEEEEKALLWATEKLIPTNEITLLLQEGFFNCEDLADYFGVTVWFMFRKLEFMQVYCEDKKDIIRPVIKKAKISCF
;
A
#
# COMPACT_ATOMS: atom_id res chain seq x y z
N MET A 1 -8.58 -2.68 10.41
CA MET A 1 -9.74 -2.40 9.53
C MET A 1 -10.53 -1.17 10.01
N GLU A 2 -11.07 -1.17 11.24
CA GLU A 2 -11.92 -0.09 11.78
C GLU A 2 -11.35 1.34 11.64
N SER A 3 -10.04 1.50 11.83
CA SER A 3 -9.35 2.78 11.67
C SER A 3 -9.46 3.37 10.26
N LEU A 4 -9.51 2.54 9.21
CA LEU A 4 -9.69 2.99 7.82
C LEU A 4 -11.15 3.35 7.55
N PHE A 5 -12.11 2.56 8.04
CA PHE A 5 -13.54 2.90 7.93
C PHE A 5 -13.87 4.20 8.65
N ARG A 6 -13.26 4.46 9.82
CA ARG A 6 -13.41 5.73 10.53
C ARG A 6 -12.88 6.90 9.70
N VAL A 7 -11.68 6.79 9.12
CA VAL A 7 -11.10 7.82 8.24
C VAL A 7 -11.95 8.05 6.99
N ALA A 8 -12.45 6.99 6.36
CA ALA A 8 -13.36 7.11 5.21
C ALA A 8 -14.65 7.88 5.60
N ASN A 9 -15.23 7.57 6.76
CA ASN A 9 -16.41 8.27 7.28
C ASN A 9 -16.12 9.74 7.61
N GLU A 10 -14.98 10.04 8.26
CA GLU A 10 -14.52 11.41 8.55
C GLU A 10 -14.33 12.25 7.26
N LEU A 11 -13.83 11.63 6.19
CA LEU A 11 -13.63 12.24 4.86
C LEU A 11 -14.90 12.22 3.98
N GLN A 12 -16.01 11.67 4.47
CA GLN A 12 -17.26 11.46 3.71
C GLN A 12 -17.06 10.64 2.43
N ILE A 13 -16.16 9.66 2.47
CA ILE A 13 -15.90 8.70 1.41
C ILE A 13 -16.85 7.52 1.56
N LYS A 14 -17.66 7.26 0.54
CA LYS A 14 -18.51 6.08 0.44
C LYS A 14 -17.66 4.88 0.02
N ILE A 15 -17.80 3.75 0.70
CA ILE A 15 -17.15 2.49 0.31
C ILE A 15 -18.23 1.51 -0.15
N ILE A 16 -18.04 0.88 -1.31
CA ILE A 16 -18.92 -0.16 -1.85
C ILE A 16 -18.11 -1.37 -2.32
N TYR A 17 -18.71 -2.55 -2.25
CA TYR A 17 -18.12 -3.80 -2.75
C TYR A 17 -18.93 -4.32 -3.93
N ILE A 18 -18.27 -4.57 -5.07
CA ILE A 18 -18.87 -5.20 -6.25
C ILE A 18 -17.89 -6.23 -6.85
N PRO A 19 -18.34 -7.18 -7.70
CA PRO A 19 -17.42 -8.06 -8.43
C PRO A 19 -16.64 -7.28 -9.51
N LEU A 20 -15.37 -6.94 -9.23
CA LEU A 20 -14.46 -6.25 -10.17
C LEU A 20 -13.70 -7.22 -11.06
N GLY A 21 -13.55 -8.49 -10.65
CA GLY A 21 -12.86 -9.53 -11.44
C GLY A 21 -13.44 -9.78 -12.85
N HIS A 22 -14.68 -9.39 -13.14
CA HIS A 22 -15.24 -9.42 -14.50
C HIS A 22 -14.78 -8.26 -15.41
N ILE A 23 -14.31 -7.17 -14.81
CA ILE A 23 -13.80 -5.97 -15.51
C ILE A 23 -12.33 -6.17 -15.85
N ASN A 24 -11.52 -6.61 -14.87
CA ASN A 24 -10.13 -6.95 -15.08
C ASN A 24 -9.63 -7.95 -14.01
N ASN A 25 -8.97 -9.03 -14.44
CA ASN A 25 -8.38 -10.01 -13.53
C ASN A 25 -7.20 -9.39 -12.77
N GLY A 26 -7.42 -9.02 -11.51
CA GLY A 26 -6.44 -8.40 -10.61
C GLY A 26 -6.76 -6.96 -10.20
N LEU A 27 -7.86 -6.37 -10.68
CA LEU A 27 -8.41 -5.13 -10.13
C LEU A 27 -9.11 -5.43 -8.79
N PHE A 28 -8.58 -4.89 -7.69
CA PHE A 28 -9.13 -5.09 -6.33
C PHE A 28 -9.75 -3.83 -5.74
N GLY A 29 -9.41 -2.64 -6.26
CA GLY A 29 -9.90 -1.35 -5.81
C GLY A 29 -10.03 -0.35 -6.97
N LEU A 30 -10.87 0.66 -6.79
CA LEU A 30 -10.98 1.82 -7.67
C LEU A 30 -11.54 3.04 -6.91
N SER A 31 -10.79 4.14 -6.88
CA SER A 31 -11.24 5.45 -6.42
C SER A 31 -11.95 6.25 -7.50
N LEU A 32 -13.09 6.86 -7.15
CA LEU A 32 -13.88 7.78 -7.97
C LEU A 32 -14.04 9.14 -7.24
N PRO A 33 -13.03 10.04 -7.32
CA PRO A 33 -12.96 11.28 -6.54
C PRO A 33 -14.17 12.21 -6.71
N GLU A 34 -14.71 12.31 -7.92
CA GLU A 34 -15.86 13.16 -8.27
C GLU A 34 -17.13 12.78 -7.49
N SER A 35 -17.24 11.49 -7.15
CA SER A 35 -18.36 10.91 -6.40
C SER A 35 -18.00 10.57 -4.95
N ARG A 36 -16.76 10.89 -4.51
CA ARG A 36 -16.16 10.45 -3.24
C ARG A 36 -16.45 8.98 -2.92
N THR A 37 -16.35 8.10 -3.91
CA THR A 37 -16.66 6.68 -3.75
C THR A 37 -15.44 5.83 -4.03
N ILE A 38 -15.11 4.93 -3.11
CA ILE A 38 -14.16 3.83 -3.31
C ILE A 38 -14.97 2.57 -3.61
N ILE A 39 -14.59 1.87 -4.67
CA ILE A 39 -15.14 0.58 -5.06
C ILE A 39 -14.09 -0.49 -4.78
N LEU A 40 -14.45 -1.55 -4.07
CA LEU A 40 -13.57 -2.67 -3.72
C LEU A 40 -14.13 -3.98 -4.31
N ASP A 41 -13.27 -4.95 -4.62
CA ASP A 41 -13.73 -6.27 -5.06
C ASP A 41 -14.33 -7.06 -3.89
N VAL A 42 -15.49 -7.69 -4.08
CA VAL A 42 -16.17 -8.52 -3.06
C VAL A 42 -15.30 -9.65 -2.48
N LYS A 43 -14.28 -10.12 -3.20
CA LYS A 43 -13.31 -11.12 -2.68
C LYS A 43 -12.55 -10.62 -1.46
N LEU A 44 -12.31 -9.30 -1.35
CA LEU A 44 -11.63 -8.70 -0.19
C LEU A 44 -12.39 -8.87 1.13
N LEU A 45 -13.66 -9.30 1.09
CA LEU A 45 -14.45 -9.65 2.28
C LEU A 45 -14.15 -11.06 2.82
N GLN A 46 -13.36 -11.88 2.13
CA GLN A 46 -13.01 -13.24 2.57
C GLN A 46 -11.77 -13.19 3.49
N PRO A 47 -11.71 -14.00 4.58
CA PRO A 47 -10.66 -13.89 5.60
C PRO A 47 -9.22 -13.99 5.08
N GLU A 48 -8.97 -14.82 4.06
CA GLU A 48 -7.66 -14.99 3.41
C GLU A 48 -7.13 -13.71 2.74
N TYR A 49 -8.00 -12.73 2.48
CA TYR A 49 -7.64 -11.44 1.89
C TYR A 49 -7.57 -10.29 2.89
N ASP A 50 -7.72 -10.48 4.22
CA ASP A 50 -7.76 -9.36 5.20
C ASP A 50 -6.56 -8.40 5.08
N LYS A 51 -5.33 -8.94 5.05
CA LYS A 51 -4.10 -8.15 4.86
C LYS A 51 -4.10 -7.38 3.53
N LEU A 52 -4.55 -8.00 2.44
CA LEU A 52 -4.67 -7.36 1.12
C LEU A 52 -5.73 -6.26 1.13
N HIS A 53 -6.91 -6.55 1.69
CA HIS A 53 -8.01 -5.62 1.83
C HIS A 53 -7.59 -4.37 2.62
N ARG A 54 -6.87 -4.54 3.74
CA ARG A 54 -6.32 -3.41 4.49
C ARG A 54 -5.40 -2.54 3.63
N CYS A 55 -4.48 -3.13 2.88
CA CYS A 55 -3.56 -2.42 1.99
C CYS A 55 -4.31 -1.64 0.89
N ILE A 56 -5.15 -2.33 0.10
CA ILE A 56 -5.91 -1.72 -1.01
C ILE A 56 -6.81 -0.60 -0.49
N MET A 57 -7.57 -0.84 0.58
CA MET A 57 -8.46 0.17 1.16
C MET A 57 -7.70 1.42 1.63
N ALA A 58 -6.49 1.26 2.18
CA ALA A 58 -5.65 2.40 2.57
C ALA A 58 -5.10 3.16 1.36
N GLU A 59 -4.71 2.46 0.29
CA GLU A 59 -4.20 3.05 -0.95
C GLU A 59 -5.28 3.86 -1.68
N GLU A 60 -6.51 3.33 -1.77
CA GLU A 60 -7.66 4.04 -2.33
C GLU A 60 -8.06 5.28 -1.51
N ILE A 61 -8.01 5.22 -0.17
CA ILE A 61 -8.17 6.42 0.66
C ILE A 61 -7.01 7.40 0.42
N GLY A 62 -5.79 6.89 0.21
CA GLY A 62 -4.61 7.68 -0.19
C GLY A 62 -4.84 8.47 -1.48
N HIS A 63 -5.42 7.88 -2.52
CA HIS A 63 -5.79 8.59 -3.76
C HIS A 63 -6.79 9.73 -3.50
N MET A 64 -7.82 9.47 -2.69
CA MET A 64 -8.82 10.48 -2.30
C MET A 64 -8.21 11.65 -1.50
N VAL A 65 -7.21 11.39 -0.66
CA VAL A 65 -6.54 12.39 0.19
C VAL A 65 -5.47 13.17 -0.57
N ALA A 66 -4.70 12.51 -1.44
CA ALA A 66 -3.61 13.11 -2.21
C ALA A 66 -4.10 14.01 -3.37
N GLY A 67 -5.41 14.05 -3.64
CA GLY A 67 -6.00 14.84 -4.71
C GLY A 67 -5.76 14.27 -6.11
N ALA A 68 -5.52 12.95 -6.22
CA ALA A 68 -5.24 12.28 -7.48
C ALA A 68 -6.51 12.12 -8.33
N THR A 69 -6.53 12.69 -9.54
CA THR A 69 -7.63 12.51 -10.50
C THR A 69 -7.38 11.31 -11.42
N VAL A 70 -7.61 10.12 -10.85
CA VAL A 70 -7.87 8.82 -11.49
C VAL A 70 -6.85 8.31 -12.52
N ASN A 71 -6.20 7.18 -12.20
CA ASN A 71 -5.99 6.12 -13.20
C ASN A 71 -5.96 4.71 -12.59
N ALA A 72 -7.14 4.09 -12.54
CA ALA A 72 -7.43 2.68 -12.23
C ALA A 72 -6.26 1.73 -11.91
N LEU A 73 -6.29 1.20 -10.68
CA LEU A 73 -5.32 0.28 -10.07
C LEU A 73 -5.23 -1.08 -10.81
N GLY A 74 -4.45 -1.08 -11.89
CA GLY A 74 -4.23 -2.27 -12.70
C GLY A 74 -3.19 -3.21 -12.10
N ILE A 75 -3.66 -4.11 -11.24
CA ILE A 75 -3.15 -5.47 -10.99
C ILE A 75 -1.93 -5.59 -10.04
N HIS A 76 -2.20 -5.88 -8.75
CA HIS A 76 -1.23 -6.47 -7.80
C HIS A 76 -1.04 -7.99 -7.99
N THR A 77 -1.13 -8.50 -9.23
CA THR A 77 -0.95 -9.94 -9.52
C THR A 77 0.00 -10.22 -10.67
N ASN A 78 0.93 -9.31 -10.99
CA ASN A 78 2.08 -9.70 -11.79
C ASN A 78 3.37 -8.94 -11.49
N TYR A 79 4.46 -9.69 -11.41
CA TYR A 79 5.86 -9.27 -11.21
C TYR A 79 6.44 -8.50 -12.43
N SER A 80 5.60 -7.89 -13.25
CA SER A 80 5.99 -7.18 -14.47
C SER A 80 6.50 -5.77 -14.16
N LEU A 81 7.81 -5.71 -13.86
CA LEU A 81 8.62 -4.56 -13.41
C LEU A 81 8.65 -3.29 -14.30
N ASN A 82 7.72 -3.12 -15.25
CA ASN A 82 7.81 -2.11 -16.33
C ASN A 82 6.65 -1.09 -16.40
N ARG A 83 5.75 -1.04 -15.40
CA ARG A 83 4.73 0.02 -15.34
C ARG A 83 5.33 1.25 -14.65
N LYS A 84 5.34 2.40 -15.35
CA LYS A 84 5.77 3.68 -14.79
C LYS A 84 4.77 4.09 -13.70
N ILE A 85 5.15 3.92 -12.43
CA ILE A 85 4.45 4.47 -11.28
C ILE A 85 4.33 5.99 -11.51
N THR A 86 3.13 6.55 -11.37
CA THR A 86 2.93 8.00 -11.48
C THR A 86 3.22 8.63 -10.12
N GLU A 87 3.51 9.93 -10.09
CA GLU A 87 3.67 10.64 -8.82
C GLU A 87 2.40 10.59 -7.95
N GLU A 88 1.23 10.35 -8.54
CA GLU A 88 -0.05 10.24 -7.83
C GLU A 88 -0.18 8.88 -7.14
N GLU A 89 0.14 7.78 -7.84
CA GLU A 89 0.23 6.43 -7.25
C GLU A 89 1.26 6.42 -6.10
N GLU A 90 2.41 7.05 -6.30
CA GLU A 90 3.47 7.10 -5.28
C GLU A 90 3.04 7.90 -4.04
N LYS A 91 2.32 9.02 -4.21
CA LYS A 91 1.76 9.81 -3.10
C LYS A 91 0.66 9.06 -2.35
N ALA A 92 -0.23 8.35 -3.06
CA ALA A 92 -1.28 7.54 -2.46
C ALA A 92 -0.70 6.39 -1.64
N LEU A 93 0.28 5.66 -2.20
CA LEU A 93 0.97 4.56 -1.53
C LEU A 93 1.84 5.03 -0.37
N LEU A 94 2.48 6.20 -0.45
CA LEU A 94 3.21 6.82 0.67
C LEU A 94 2.26 7.17 1.82
N TRP A 95 1.11 7.78 1.53
CA TRP A 95 0.08 8.05 2.54
C TRP A 95 -0.42 6.76 3.19
N ALA A 96 -0.71 5.73 2.39
CA ALA A 96 -1.26 4.47 2.84
C ALA A 96 -0.27 3.64 3.67
N THR A 97 1.00 3.62 3.27
CA THR A 97 2.08 2.97 4.02
C THR A 97 2.37 3.70 5.34
N GLU A 98 2.38 5.05 5.38
CA GLU A 98 2.46 5.77 6.65
C GLU A 98 1.25 5.51 7.55
N LYS A 99 0.05 5.37 6.97
CA LYS A 99 -1.19 5.16 7.73
C LYS A 99 -1.29 3.79 8.38
N LEU A 100 -0.72 2.75 7.75
CA LEU A 100 -0.76 1.37 8.26
C LEU A 100 0.54 0.93 8.95
N ILE A 101 1.66 1.57 8.63
CA ILE A 101 3.00 1.27 9.15
C ILE A 101 3.62 2.61 9.59
N PRO A 102 3.28 3.13 10.79
CA PRO A 102 3.78 4.43 11.25
C PRO A 102 5.31 4.45 11.31
N THR A 103 5.96 5.46 10.73
CA THR A 103 7.43 5.52 10.62
C THR A 103 8.13 5.41 11.98
N ASN A 104 7.57 6.03 13.01
CA ASN A 104 8.10 5.96 14.37
C ASN A 104 8.07 4.53 14.95
N GLU A 105 7.02 3.75 14.69
CA GLU A 105 6.86 2.40 15.24
C GLU A 105 7.80 1.41 14.55
N ILE A 106 7.84 1.40 13.22
CA ILE A 106 8.76 0.51 12.49
C ILE A 106 10.23 0.89 12.73
N THR A 107 10.56 2.17 12.95
CA THR A 107 11.92 2.59 13.30
C THR A 107 12.38 2.01 14.64
N LEU A 108 11.48 1.91 15.64
CA LEU A 108 11.80 1.28 16.92
C LEU A 108 12.06 -0.22 16.76
N LEU A 109 11.21 -0.93 16.02
CA LEU A 109 11.41 -2.37 15.74
C LEU A 109 12.73 -2.63 15.01
N LEU A 110 13.09 -1.80 14.02
CA LEU A 110 14.38 -1.89 13.32
C LEU A 110 15.57 -1.60 14.25
N GLN A 111 15.42 -0.71 15.24
CA GLN A 111 16.44 -0.43 16.26
C GLN A 111 16.60 -1.56 17.27
N GLU A 112 15.51 -2.29 17.57
CA GLU A 112 15.51 -3.49 18.43
C GLU A 112 16.03 -4.75 17.72
N GLY A 113 16.26 -4.68 16.40
CA GLY A 113 16.87 -5.75 15.61
C GLY A 113 15.89 -6.60 14.78
N PHE A 114 14.63 -6.19 14.65
CA PHE A 114 13.64 -6.88 13.83
C PHE A 114 13.81 -6.51 12.35
N PHE A 115 14.47 -7.36 11.56
CA PHE A 115 14.80 -7.11 10.15
C PHE A 115 14.12 -8.03 9.13
N ASN A 116 13.34 -9.01 9.57
CA ASN A 116 12.57 -9.87 8.66
C ASN A 116 11.28 -9.16 8.21
N CYS A 117 11.08 -9.07 6.91
CA CYS A 117 10.00 -8.36 6.24
C CYS A 117 8.66 -9.09 6.38
N GLU A 118 8.67 -10.42 6.44
CA GLU A 118 7.46 -11.23 6.66
C GLU A 118 6.93 -11.03 8.09
N ASP A 119 7.79 -11.17 9.11
CA ASP A 119 7.48 -10.91 10.52
C ASP A 119 6.98 -9.46 10.74
N LEU A 120 7.64 -8.47 10.13
CA LEU A 120 7.21 -7.08 10.16
C LEU A 120 5.84 -6.88 9.48
N ALA A 121 5.63 -7.46 8.29
CA ALA A 121 4.35 -7.36 7.59
C ALA A 121 3.21 -8.00 8.40
N ASP A 122 3.49 -9.10 9.08
CA ASP A 122 2.56 -9.79 9.97
C ASP A 122 2.25 -8.97 11.23
N TYR A 123 3.26 -8.37 11.86
CA TYR A 123 3.10 -7.45 13.00
C TYR A 123 2.17 -6.28 12.67
N PHE A 124 2.38 -5.60 11.53
CA PHE A 124 1.53 -4.48 11.11
C PHE A 124 0.18 -4.93 10.50
N GLY A 125 0.03 -6.22 10.17
CA GLY A 125 -1.16 -6.77 9.52
C GLY A 125 -1.36 -6.24 8.09
N VAL A 126 -0.29 -6.28 7.30
CA VAL A 126 -0.20 -5.83 5.90
C VAL A 126 0.36 -6.94 5.01
N THR A 127 0.34 -6.76 3.68
CA THR A 127 1.05 -7.69 2.79
C THR A 127 2.56 -7.41 2.79
N VAL A 128 3.37 -8.44 2.55
CA VAL A 128 4.84 -8.33 2.46
C VAL A 128 5.27 -7.32 1.38
N TRP A 129 4.55 -7.29 0.24
CA TRP A 129 4.78 -6.27 -0.80
C TRP A 129 4.61 -4.84 -0.28
N PHE A 130 3.57 -4.60 0.52
CA PHE A 130 3.29 -3.28 1.10
C PHE A 130 4.35 -2.88 2.14
N MET A 131 4.89 -3.85 2.88
CA MET A 131 6.04 -3.64 3.78
C MET A 131 7.31 -3.26 2.99
N PHE A 132 7.64 -3.96 1.91
CA PHE A 132 8.76 -3.59 1.03
C PHE A 132 8.65 -2.14 0.53
N ARG A 133 7.46 -1.71 0.10
CA ARG A 133 7.23 -0.32 -0.34
C ARG A 133 7.44 0.71 0.77
N LYS A 134 7.04 0.40 2.01
CA LYS A 134 7.34 1.25 3.18
C LYS A 134 8.84 1.37 3.41
N LEU A 135 9.56 0.24 3.42
CA LEU A 135 11.01 0.21 3.64
C LEU A 135 11.76 0.96 2.54
N GLU A 136 11.31 0.85 1.28
CA GLU A 136 11.84 1.60 0.14
C GLU A 136 11.69 3.12 0.31
N PHE A 137 10.52 3.60 0.73
CA PHE A 137 10.31 5.03 1.06
C PHE A 137 11.20 5.50 2.22
N MET A 138 11.49 4.63 3.19
CA MET A 138 12.43 4.89 4.29
C MET A 138 13.91 4.73 3.87
N GLN A 139 14.20 4.26 2.65
CA GLN A 139 15.53 3.89 2.16
C GLN A 139 16.24 2.81 3.02
N VAL A 140 15.45 1.95 3.66
CA VAL A 140 15.90 0.80 4.47
C VAL A 140 15.84 -0.48 3.64
N TYR A 141 16.80 -1.39 3.87
CA TYR A 141 16.83 -2.71 3.25
C TYR A 141 16.73 -3.78 4.34
N CYS A 142 15.75 -4.68 4.21
CA CYS A 142 15.61 -5.88 5.04
C CYS A 142 16.54 -7.01 4.56
N GLU A 143 16.77 -8.02 5.41
CA GLU A 143 17.69 -9.12 5.09
C GLU A 143 17.12 -10.18 4.12
N ASP A 144 15.81 -10.13 3.85
CA ASP A 144 15.10 -11.11 3.01
C ASP A 144 15.50 -11.04 1.54
N LYS A 145 16.58 -11.77 1.26
CA LYS A 145 17.12 -12.20 -0.03
C LYS A 145 17.36 -11.10 -1.07
N LYS A 146 18.63 -11.02 -1.47
CA LYS A 146 19.21 -10.17 -2.54
C LYS A 146 18.61 -10.39 -3.94
N ASP A 147 17.59 -11.23 -4.06
CA ASP A 147 17.02 -11.76 -5.31
C ASP A 147 15.63 -11.20 -5.65
N ILE A 148 14.96 -10.46 -4.73
CA ILE A 148 13.63 -9.86 -5.00
C ILE A 148 13.71 -8.36 -5.32
N ILE A 149 14.74 -7.63 -4.88
CA ILE A 149 14.89 -6.18 -5.16
C ILE A 149 16.32 -5.84 -5.60
N ARG A 150 16.61 -5.93 -6.92
CA ARG A 150 17.63 -5.14 -7.64
C ARG A 150 17.26 -4.99 -9.12
N PRO A 151 17.62 -3.89 -9.83
CA PRO A 151 18.58 -2.86 -9.42
C PRO A 151 18.07 -1.40 -9.53
N VAL A 152 17.76 -0.79 -8.38
CA VAL A 152 17.57 0.67 -8.19
C VAL A 152 18.14 0.98 -6.79
N ILE A 153 18.98 2.01 -6.53
CA ILE A 153 19.88 2.80 -7.39
C ILE A 153 21.28 2.79 -6.74
N LYS A 154 22.36 3.04 -7.51
CA LYS A 154 23.72 3.18 -6.92
C LYS A 154 23.89 4.52 -6.21
N LYS A 155 24.48 4.47 -5.00
CA LYS A 155 24.94 5.58 -4.12
C LYS A 155 23.86 6.27 -3.29
N ALA A 156 23.50 5.65 -2.17
CA ALA A 156 23.18 6.43 -0.97
C ALA A 156 24.44 7.18 -0.51
N LYS A 157 24.41 8.52 -0.56
CA LYS A 157 25.28 9.37 0.26
C LYS A 157 24.43 9.79 1.46
N ILE A 158 24.74 9.25 2.64
CA ILE A 158 24.20 9.82 3.87
C ILE A 158 24.90 11.15 4.09
N SER A 159 24.16 12.26 4.01
CA SER A 159 24.59 13.56 4.51
C SER A 159 23.60 13.99 5.58
N CYS A 160 24.01 13.87 6.83
CA CYS A 160 23.30 14.47 7.95
C CYS A 160 23.36 15.99 7.83
N PHE A 161 22.24 16.67 8.04
CA PHE A 161 22.14 18.06 8.47
C PHE A 161 20.87 18.22 9.31
#